data_AF-A0A0D6E3B0-F1
#
_entry.id   AF-A0A0D6E3B0-F1
#
_cell.length_a   1.000
_cell.length_b   1.000
_cell.length_c   1.000
_cell.angle_alpha   90.00
_cell.angle_beta   90.00
_cell.angle_gamma   90.00
#
_symmetry.space_group_name_H-M   'P 1'
#
loop_
_entity.id
_entity.type
_entity.pdbx_description
1 polymer ?
#
loop_
_entity_poly.entity_id
_entity_poly.type
_entity_poly.pdbx_seq_one_letter_code
_entity_poly.pdbx_strand_id
1 'polypeptide(L)'
;MLSEGDRVWVNIQKTGYVGVGEVIGERFRATEYHFDTENGAKTLLELASASEYPHLYRECDDEEESAEYLVPVRWLYTVERTDAFSEVGLFGNQNTVCKPTTPKWSHTVERLRQVWLLKC
;
A
#
# COMPACT_ATOMS: atom_id res chain seq x y z
N MET A 1 -4.21 -1.65 -12.78
CA MET A 1 -5.09 -1.95 -11.63
C MET A 1 -4.41 -3.02 -10.79
N LEU A 2 -4.57 -2.96 -9.46
CA LEU A 2 -4.16 -4.03 -8.55
C LEU A 2 -5.23 -5.12 -8.59
N SER A 3 -4.80 -6.38 -8.62
CA SER A 3 -5.67 -7.55 -8.63
C SER A 3 -5.36 -8.45 -7.43
N GLU A 4 -6.34 -9.26 -7.03
CA GLU A 4 -6.12 -10.28 -5.99
C GLU A 4 -4.89 -11.13 -6.29
N GLY A 5 -4.05 -11.35 -5.27
CA GLY A 5 -2.77 -12.05 -5.38
C GLY A 5 -1.58 -11.16 -5.81
N ASP A 6 -1.82 -9.91 -6.24
CA ASP A 6 -0.72 -8.97 -6.50
C ASP A 6 0.06 -8.68 -5.22
N ARG A 7 1.39 -8.54 -5.34
CA ARG A 7 2.25 -8.13 -4.23
C ARG A 7 2.51 -6.63 -4.24
N VAL A 8 2.30 -5.99 -3.10
CA VAL A 8 2.61 -4.58 -2.84
C VAL A 8 3.83 -4.50 -1.94
N TRP A 9 4.89 -3.87 -2.43
CA TRP A 9 6.12 -3.68 -1.67
C TRP A 9 6.22 -2.24 -1.19
N VAL A 10 6.52 -2.07 0.09
CA VAL A 10 6.48 -0.77 0.74
C VAL A 10 7.90 -0.28 1.00
N ASN A 11 8.17 0.93 0.50
CA ASN A 11 9.45 1.60 0.61
C ASN A 11 9.25 2.99 1.23
N ILE A 12 9.97 3.26 2.31
CA ILE A 12 10.04 4.59 2.91
C ILE A 12 11.13 5.36 2.17
N GLN A 13 10.77 6.45 1.51
CA GLN A 13 11.71 7.27 0.75
C GLN A 13 12.93 7.65 1.62
N LYS A 14 14.13 7.51 1.05
CA LYS A 14 15.42 7.75 1.71
C LYS A 14 15.71 6.86 2.93
N THR A 15 14.91 5.83 3.20
CA THR A 15 15.11 4.91 4.32
C THR A 15 15.26 3.48 3.82
N GLY A 16 14.32 2.97 3.01
CA GLY A 16 14.39 1.62 2.46
C GLY A 16 13.06 0.88 2.52
N TYR A 17 13.09 -0.36 2.06
CA TYR A 17 11.94 -1.26 2.05
C TYR A 17 11.67 -1.78 3.45
N VAL A 18 10.39 -1.79 3.83
CA VAL A 18 9.95 -2.15 5.20
C VAL A 18 8.90 -3.25 5.23
N GLY A 19 8.34 -3.63 4.09
CA GLY A 19 7.41 -4.75 4.06
C GLY A 19 6.90 -5.11 2.69
N VAL A 20 6.16 -6.21 2.67
CA VAL A 20 5.41 -6.69 1.52
C VAL A 20 4.04 -7.18 1.97
N GLY A 21 3.01 -6.77 1.24
CA GLY A 21 1.65 -7.25 1.38
C GLY A 21 1.14 -7.92 0.11
N GLU A 22 0.04 -8.63 0.26
CA GLU A 22 -0.72 -9.27 -0.81
C GLU A 22 -2.10 -8.61 -0.88
N VAL A 23 -2.53 -8.27 -2.09
CA VAL A 23 -3.90 -7.81 -2.34
C VAL A 23 -4.85 -8.99 -2.17
N ILE A 24 -5.87 -8.85 -1.31
CA ILE A 24 -6.78 -9.93 -0.94
C ILE A 24 -8.22 -9.73 -1.44
N GLY A 25 -8.47 -8.66 -2.19
CA GLY A 25 -9.80 -8.31 -2.68
C GLY A 25 -9.75 -7.25 -3.78
N GLU A 26 -10.89 -7.06 -4.44
CA GLU A 26 -11.09 -5.92 -5.33
C GLU A 26 -11.04 -4.57 -4.58
N ARG A 27 -10.89 -3.47 -5.34
CA ARG A 27 -10.97 -2.12 -4.77
C ARG A 27 -12.41 -1.78 -4.39
N PHE A 28 -12.59 -1.06 -3.30
CA PHE A 28 -13.87 -0.52 -2.83
C PHE A 28 -13.82 1.00 -2.83
N ARG A 29 -14.95 1.69 -3.03
CA ARG A 29 -15.01 3.12 -2.73
C ARG A 29 -14.78 3.30 -1.23
N ALA A 30 -14.03 4.34 -0.86
CA ALA A 30 -13.72 4.61 0.55
C ALA A 30 -14.97 4.85 1.42
N THR A 31 -16.08 5.26 0.79
CA THR A 31 -17.40 5.47 1.40
C THR A 31 -18.21 4.19 1.60
N GLU A 32 -17.84 3.09 0.94
CA GLU A 32 -18.60 1.82 0.96
C GLU A 32 -17.94 0.76 1.84
N TYR A 33 -16.62 0.83 2.00
CA TYR A 33 -15.89 -0.12 2.82
C TYR A 33 -16.05 0.17 4.31
N HIS A 34 -16.42 -0.86 5.07
CA HIS A 34 -16.58 -0.78 6.52
C HIS A 34 -15.49 -1.60 7.20
N PHE A 35 -14.73 -0.97 8.10
CA PHE A 35 -13.77 -1.61 8.98
C PHE A 35 -14.46 -2.09 10.25
N ASP A 36 -14.16 -3.33 10.66
CA ASP A 36 -14.57 -3.82 11.96
C ASP A 36 -13.75 -3.11 13.06
N THR A 37 -14.43 -2.38 13.94
CA THR A 37 -13.81 -1.72 15.10
C THR A 37 -14.47 -2.17 16.39
N GLU A 38 -13.82 -1.90 17.53
CA GLU A 38 -14.38 -2.20 18.86
C GLU A 38 -15.75 -1.53 19.10
N ASN A 39 -16.02 -0.43 18.39
CA ASN A 39 -17.27 0.33 18.48
C ASN A 39 -18.25 0.03 17.33
N GLY A 40 -18.06 -1.09 16.61
CA GLY A 40 -18.87 -1.48 15.45
C GLY A 40 -18.21 -1.15 14.11
N ALA A 41 -18.90 -1.51 13.03
CA ALA A 41 -18.43 -1.30 11.66
C ALA A 41 -18.43 0.21 11.33
N LYS A 42 -17.29 0.73 10.85
CA LYS A 42 -17.12 2.16 10.51
C LYS A 42 -16.43 2.34 9.16
N THR A 43 -16.82 3.35 8.41
CA THR A 43 -16.15 3.75 7.16
C THR A 43 -14.84 4.46 7.42
N LEU A 44 -13.98 4.61 6.39
CA LEU A 44 -12.74 5.38 6.54
C LEU A 44 -13.01 6.84 6.91
N LEU A 45 -14.11 7.43 6.44
CA LEU A 45 -14.51 8.81 6.73
C LEU A 45 -14.80 9.02 8.22
N GLU A 46 -15.32 8.01 8.91
CA GLU A 46 -15.61 8.04 10.34
C GLU A 46 -14.39 7.74 11.22
N LEU A 47 -13.34 7.15 10.64
CA LEU A 47 -12.11 6.77 11.34
C LEU A 47 -10.98 7.78 11.17
N ALA A 48 -10.85 8.35 9.98
CA ALA A 48 -9.88 9.40 9.70
C ALA A 48 -10.39 10.76 10.20
N SER A 49 -9.49 11.74 10.32
CA SER A 49 -9.87 13.15 10.45
C SER A 49 -9.65 13.91 9.13
N ALA A 50 -10.39 15.01 8.95
CA ALA A 50 -10.20 15.91 7.81
C ALA A 50 -8.80 16.53 7.73
N SER A 51 -8.08 16.60 8.86
CA SER A 51 -6.68 17.01 8.88
C SER A 51 -5.72 15.95 8.33
N GLU A 52 -6.02 14.66 8.51
CA GLU A 52 -5.17 13.56 8.03
C GLU A 52 -5.44 13.25 6.55
N TYR A 53 -6.71 13.27 6.15
CA TYR A 53 -7.15 12.90 4.82
C TYR A 53 -8.17 13.92 4.25
N PRO A 54 -7.75 15.15 3.93
CA PRO A 54 -8.66 16.21 3.48
C PRO A 54 -9.42 15.87 2.19
N HIS A 55 -8.86 14.99 1.35
CA HIS A 55 -9.48 14.54 0.10
C HIS A 55 -10.74 13.69 0.33
N LEU A 56 -10.83 12.98 1.46
CA LEU A 56 -12.01 12.18 1.79
C LEU A 56 -13.25 13.05 2.14
N TYR A 57 -13.03 14.32 2.50
CA TYR A 57 -14.08 15.24 2.96
C TYR A 57 -14.43 16.32 1.93
N ARG A 58 -13.84 16.26 0.73
CA ARG A 58 -14.31 17.12 -0.36
C ARG A 58 -15.70 16.64 -0.78
N GLU A 59 -16.59 17.59 -1.01
CA GLU A 59 -17.80 17.33 -1.80
C GLU A 59 -17.33 17.05 -3.23
N CYS A 60 -16.98 15.80 -3.50
CA CYS A 60 -16.85 15.33 -4.86
C CYS A 60 -18.29 15.18 -5.38
N ASP A 61 -18.64 15.96 -6.40
CA ASP A 61 -19.75 15.57 -7.28
C ASP A 61 -19.55 14.10 -7.65
N ASP A 62 -20.64 13.32 -7.79
CA ASP A 62 -20.69 11.85 -7.93
C ASP A 62 -19.88 11.23 -9.12
N GLU A 63 -18.91 11.94 -9.66
CA GLU A 63 -17.99 11.54 -10.70
C GLU A 63 -16.99 10.48 -10.17
N GLU A 64 -17.12 9.27 -10.74
CA GLU A 64 -16.32 8.08 -10.44
C GLU A 64 -14.79 8.32 -10.49
N GLU A 65 -14.34 9.29 -11.29
CA GLU A 65 -12.93 9.68 -11.47
C GLU A 65 -12.34 10.48 -10.29
N SER A 66 -13.19 11.14 -9.48
CA SER A 66 -12.75 11.97 -8.35
C SER A 66 -12.88 11.27 -7.00
N ALA A 67 -13.40 10.04 -6.99
CA ALA A 67 -13.61 9.26 -5.79
C ALA A 67 -12.31 8.59 -5.29
N GLU A 68 -12.20 8.46 -3.96
CA GLU A 68 -11.12 7.71 -3.32
C GLU A 68 -11.48 6.22 -3.21
N TYR A 69 -10.49 5.36 -3.48
CA TYR A 69 -10.66 3.91 -3.46
C TYR A 69 -9.67 3.24 -2.51
N LEU A 70 -10.13 2.19 -1.85
CA LEU A 70 -9.36 1.37 -0.93
C LEU A 70 -9.12 0.01 -1.55
N VAL A 71 -7.91 -0.53 -1.35
CA VAL A 71 -7.55 -1.89 -1.78
C VAL A 71 -7.20 -2.69 -0.53
N PRO A 72 -7.90 -3.80 -0.23
CA PRO A 72 -7.60 -4.59 0.94
C PRO A 72 -6.28 -5.34 0.74
N VAL A 73 -5.36 -5.16 1.68
CA VAL A 73 -4.02 -5.75 1.66
C VAL A 73 -3.76 -6.49 2.97
N ARG A 74 -3.28 -7.73 2.86
CA ARG A 74 -2.76 -8.51 3.98
C ARG A 74 -1.24 -8.44 3.99
N TRP A 75 -0.65 -8.06 5.12
CA TRP A 75 0.80 -8.09 5.28
C TRP A 75 1.32 -9.53 5.26
N LEU A 76 2.35 -9.76 4.44
CA LEU A 76 3.09 -11.02 4.40
C LEU A 76 4.38 -10.93 5.23
N TYR A 77 4.98 -9.74 5.27
CA TYR A 77 6.19 -9.46 6.04
C TYR A 77 6.32 -7.96 6.31
N THR A 78 6.75 -7.59 7.52
CA THR A 78 7.02 -6.22 7.93
C THR A 78 8.24 -6.16 8.85
N VAL A 79 8.99 -5.06 8.80
CA VAL A 79 10.06 -4.73 9.73
C VAL A 79 9.89 -3.30 10.24
N GLU A 80 10.52 -3.00 11.37
CA GLU A 80 10.61 -1.64 11.89
C GLU A 80 11.38 -0.74 10.93
N ARG A 81 11.14 0.58 11.03
CA ARG A 81 11.84 1.57 10.19
C ARG A 81 13.36 1.50 10.33
N THR A 82 13.86 1.17 11.53
CA THR A 82 15.29 1.02 11.82
C THR A 82 15.91 -0.18 11.12
N ASP A 83 15.09 -1.17 10.77
CA ASP A 83 15.50 -2.43 10.13
C ASP A 83 15.15 -2.42 8.62
N ALA A 84 14.81 -1.24 8.08
CA ALA A 84 14.49 -1.06 6.67
C ALA A 84 15.67 -1.51 5.80
N PHE A 85 15.37 -2.31 4.78
CA PHE A 85 16.39 -2.79 3.86
C PHE A 85 16.66 -1.76 2.76
N SER A 86 17.91 -1.34 2.64
CA SER A 86 18.38 -0.41 1.62
C SER A 86 19.78 -0.78 1.17
N GLU A 87 19.99 -0.87 -0.14
CA GLU A 87 21.31 -1.06 -0.73
C GLU A 87 21.40 -0.32 -2.08
N VAL A 88 22.62 -0.08 -2.54
CA VAL A 88 22.85 0.55 -3.84
C VAL A 88 22.29 -0.34 -4.95
N GLY A 89 21.50 0.23 -5.85
CA GLY A 89 20.92 -0.50 -6.97
C GLY A 89 19.46 -0.91 -6.80
N LEU A 90 18.87 -0.74 -5.61
CA LEU A 90 17.44 -0.96 -5.43
C LEU A 90 16.61 0.05 -6.23
N PHE A 91 15.45 -0.40 -6.69
CA PHE A 91 14.44 0.43 -7.34
C PHE A 91 13.88 1.42 -6.34
N GLY A 92 13.77 2.68 -6.75
CA GLY A 92 13.17 3.75 -5.97
C GLY A 92 12.30 4.59 -6.89
N ASN A 93 11.21 5.12 -6.34
CA ASN A 93 10.26 5.95 -7.05
C ASN A 93 9.84 7.12 -6.16
N GLN A 94 9.58 8.28 -6.77
CA GLN A 94 9.07 9.46 -6.06
C GLN A 94 7.54 9.46 -5.96
N ASN A 95 6.84 8.75 -6.85
CA ASN A 95 5.39 8.60 -6.77
C ASN A 95 5.02 7.68 -5.59
N THR A 96 3.86 7.92 -5.00
CA THR A 96 3.33 7.14 -3.87
C THR A 96 3.11 5.66 -4.22
N VAL A 97 2.67 5.36 -5.45
CA VAL A 97 2.46 3.98 -5.96
C VAL A 97 2.92 3.89 -7.42
N CYS A 98 3.45 2.74 -7.83
CA CYS A 98 3.67 2.43 -9.24
C CYS A 98 3.61 0.91 -9.52
N LYS A 99 3.46 0.56 -10.80
CA LYS A 99 3.65 -0.81 -11.32
C LYS A 99 4.96 -0.86 -12.12
N PRO A 100 6.11 -1.08 -11.47
CA PRO A 100 7.38 -1.05 -12.16
C PRO A 100 7.57 -2.30 -13.03
N THR A 101 7.98 -2.10 -14.28
CA THR A 101 8.26 -3.17 -15.26
C THR A 101 9.74 -3.25 -15.64
N THR A 102 10.59 -2.47 -14.97
CA THR A 102 12.02 -2.36 -15.28
C THR A 102 12.80 -3.56 -14.73
N PRO A 103 13.91 -4.00 -15.35
CA PRO A 103 14.74 -5.09 -14.81
C PRO A 103 15.28 -4.80 -13.39
N LYS A 104 15.47 -3.51 -13.07
CA LYS A 104 15.88 -3.06 -11.74
C LYS A 104 14.87 -3.45 -10.65
N TRP A 105 13.58 -3.50 -11.01
CA TRP A 105 12.53 -3.96 -10.11
C TRP A 105 12.69 -5.45 -9.78
N SER A 106 12.89 -6.30 -10.78
CA SER A 106 13.13 -7.73 -10.57
C SER A 106 14.33 -7.98 -9.65
N HIS A 107 15.42 -7.24 -9.87
CA HIS A 107 16.58 -7.28 -8.98
C HIS A 107 16.25 -6.89 -7.53
N THR A 108 15.44 -5.84 -7.34
CA THR A 108 15.01 -5.39 -6.01
C THR A 108 14.22 -6.48 -5.29
N VAL A 109 13.25 -7.10 -5.96
CA VAL A 109 12.43 -8.18 -5.40
C VAL A 109 13.27 -9.39 -5.04
N GLU A 110 14.22 -9.79 -5.90
CA GLU A 110 15.18 -10.87 -5.64
C GLU A 110 15.95 -10.62 -4.32
N ARG A 111 16.50 -9.41 -4.16
CA ARG A 111 17.28 -9.03 -2.98
C ARG A 111 16.44 -9.01 -1.71
N LEU A 112 15.23 -8.48 -1.77
CA LEU A 112 14.30 -8.49 -0.64
C LEU A 112 13.93 -9.92 -0.22
N ARG A 113 13.66 -10.82 -1.17
CA ARG A 113 13.38 -12.22 -0.87
C ARG A 113 14.55 -12.91 -0.19
N GLN A 114 15.78 -12.64 -0.63
CA GLN A 114 17.00 -13.21 -0.03
C GLN A 114 17.21 -12.71 1.40
N VAL A 115 17.08 -11.41 1.64
CA VAL A 115 17.35 -10.80 2.95
C VAL A 115 16.26 -11.10 3.97
N TRP A 116 15.01 -11.14 3.54
CA TRP A 116 13.87 -11.44 4.41
C TRP A 116 13.49 -12.92 4.45
N LEU A 117 14.27 -13.78 3.77
CA LEU A 117 14.07 -15.24 3.70
C LEU A 117 12.63 -15.62 3.30
N LEU A 118 12.03 -14.84 2.38
CA LEU A 118 10.68 -15.09 1.91
C LEU A 118 10.65 -16.35 1.05
N LYS A 119 9.69 -17.25 1.31
CA LYS A 119 9.50 -18.45 0.49
C LYS A 119 9.11 -18.08 -0.94
N CYS A 120 9.69 -18.80 -1.90
CA CYS A 120 9.36 -18.72 -3.33
C CYS A 120 7.94 -19.20 -3.61
#